data_AF-A0A849MBU7-F1
#
_entry.id   AF-A0A849MBU7-F1
#
_cell.length_a   1.000
_cell.length_b   1.000
_cell.length_c   1.000
_cell.angle_alpha   90.00
_cell.angle_beta   90.00
_cell.angle_gamma   90.00
#
_symmetry.space_group_name_H-M   'P 1'
#
loop_
_entity.id
_entity.type
_entity.pdbx_description
1 polymer ?
#
loop_
_entity_poly.entity_id
_entity_poly.type
_entity_poly.pdbx_seq_one_letter_code
_entity_poly.pdbx_strand_id
1 'polypeptide(L)'
;MTTLTLDKIETQTTSSNLERGKIYFRAGHVNDFKITNNRFVEAIVTGNKSYKVFLEIKDNEYEAFCSCPYKSKGYCKHQVAVKLALMKVPEQAAQLTIPDKQIKMFKLKNQALYLFSQVKNKFF
;
A
#
# COMPACT_ATOMS: atom_id res chain seq x y z
N MET A 1 -16.63 2.09 11.69
CA MET A 1 -15.43 2.22 10.84
C MET A 1 -14.43 1.18 11.33
N THR A 2 -13.97 0.27 10.47
CA THR A 2 -13.05 -0.78 10.93
C THR A 2 -11.62 -0.28 10.80
N THR A 3 -11.00 0.00 11.94
CA THR A 3 -9.62 0.47 12.05
C THR A 3 -8.66 -0.60 11.53
N LEU A 4 -7.68 -0.22 10.70
CA LEU A 4 -6.56 -1.09 10.35
C LEU A 4 -5.84 -1.49 11.64
N THR A 5 -5.89 -2.76 12.02
CA THR A 5 -5.19 -3.29 13.20
C THR A 5 -3.91 -4.00 12.79
N LEU A 6 -2.98 -4.10 13.75
CA LEU A 6 -1.75 -4.84 13.54
C LEU A 6 -2.05 -6.32 13.25
N ASP A 7 -2.96 -6.93 14.00
CA ASP A 7 -3.37 -8.34 13.83
C ASP A 7 -3.83 -8.65 12.39
N LYS A 8 -4.54 -7.73 11.75
CA LYS A 8 -4.98 -7.90 10.35
C LYS A 8 -3.79 -7.90 9.39
N ILE A 9 -2.76 -7.11 9.66
CA ILE A 9 -1.52 -7.13 8.88
C ILE A 9 -0.79 -8.46 9.10
N GLU A 10 -0.67 -8.91 10.36
CA GLU A 10 0.09 -10.11 10.74
C GLU A 10 -0.49 -11.39 10.11
N THR A 11 -1.82 -11.49 10.00
CA THR A 11 -2.49 -12.64 9.36
C THR A 11 -2.30 -12.71 7.84
N GLN A 12 -1.86 -11.62 7.20
CA GLN A 12 -1.73 -11.52 5.74
C GLN A 12 -0.29 -11.31 5.27
N THR A 13 0.70 -11.58 6.12
CA THR A 13 2.12 -11.47 5.83
C THR A 13 2.91 -12.61 6.48
N THR A 14 4.14 -12.84 6.03
CA THR A 14 5.08 -13.69 6.78
C THR A 14 5.73 -12.91 7.92
N SER A 15 6.21 -13.61 8.94
CA SER A 15 6.97 -13.03 10.06
C SER A 15 8.18 -12.21 9.59
N SER A 16 8.96 -12.74 8.64
CA SER A 16 10.11 -12.03 8.06
C SER A 16 9.71 -10.74 7.34
N ASN A 17 8.63 -10.75 6.56
CA ASN A 17 8.14 -9.55 5.89
C ASN A 17 7.58 -8.52 6.88
N LEU A 18 6.92 -8.99 7.94
CA LEU A 18 6.40 -8.15 9.01
C LEU A 18 7.53 -7.41 9.74
N GLU A 19 8.55 -8.13 10.18
CA GLU A 19 9.70 -7.58 10.89
C GLU A 19 10.42 -6.55 10.02
N ARG A 20 10.72 -6.90 8.77
CA ARG A 20 11.36 -5.97 7.82
C ARG A 20 10.48 -4.76 7.51
N GLY A 21 9.16 -4.93 7.46
CA GLY A 21 8.21 -3.83 7.29
C GLY A 21 8.22 -2.88 8.48
N LYS A 22 8.26 -3.41 9.71
CA LYS A 22 8.43 -2.63 10.95
C LYS A 22 9.75 -1.83 10.92
N ILE A 23 10.85 -2.44 10.46
CA ILE A 23 12.15 -1.76 10.30
C ILE A 23 12.05 -0.63 9.27
N TYR A 24 11.50 -0.90 8.08
CA TYR A 24 11.40 0.10 7.01
C TYR A 24 10.55 1.30 7.42
N PHE A 25 9.45 1.04 8.13
CA PHE A 25 8.63 2.10 8.69
C PHE A 25 9.41 2.95 9.72
N ARG A 26 10.05 2.32 10.71
CA ARG A 26 10.80 3.02 11.77
C ARG A 26 12.00 3.82 11.24
N ALA A 27 12.65 3.32 10.19
CA ALA A 27 13.78 3.99 9.56
C ALA A 27 13.36 5.07 8.53
N GLY A 28 12.08 5.41 8.42
CA GLY A 28 11.62 6.52 7.58
C GLY A 28 11.67 6.25 6.08
N HIS A 29 11.65 4.98 5.65
CA HIS A 29 11.73 4.63 4.23
C HIS A 29 10.44 4.89 3.44
N VAL A 30 9.35 5.28 4.10
CA VAL A 30 8.05 5.58 3.47
C VAL A 30 8.02 7.07 3.13
N ASN A 31 8.08 7.36 1.84
CA ASN A 31 8.13 8.70 1.25
C ASN A 31 6.89 8.95 0.39
N ASP A 32 6.64 10.22 0.04
CA ASP A 32 5.51 10.65 -0.81
C ASP A 32 4.16 10.05 -0.38
N PHE A 33 3.97 9.88 0.93
CA PHE A 33 2.78 9.26 1.49
C PHE A 33 1.58 10.19 1.34
N LYS A 34 0.57 9.76 0.59
CA LYS A 34 -0.62 10.54 0.26
C LYS A 34 -1.86 9.70 0.50
N ILE A 35 -2.84 10.29 1.18
CA ILE A 35 -4.19 9.74 1.31
C ILE A 35 -5.11 10.54 0.40
N THR A 36 -5.99 9.87 -0.34
CA THR A 36 -6.99 10.50 -1.19
C THR A 36 -8.39 9.98 -0.85
N ASN A 37 -9.31 10.91 -0.60
CA ASN A 37 -10.72 10.66 -0.28
C ASN A 37 -10.94 9.62 0.82
N ASN A 38 -10.04 9.56 1.80
CA ASN A 38 -10.02 8.57 2.88
C ASN A 38 -10.10 7.10 2.41
N ARG A 39 -9.82 6.84 1.12
CA ARG A 39 -10.03 5.55 0.48
C ARG A 39 -8.77 4.99 -0.18
N PHE A 40 -7.91 5.88 -0.66
CA PHE A 40 -6.74 5.49 -1.42
C PHE A 40 -5.49 5.98 -0.72
N VAL A 41 -4.46 5.14 -0.67
CA VAL A 41 -3.14 5.51 -0.18
C VAL A 41 -2.11 5.23 -1.26
N GLU A 42 -1.25 6.20 -1.50
CA GLU A 42 -0.06 6.05 -2.32
C GLU A 42 1.16 6.36 -1.49
N ALA A 43 2.23 5.61 -1.73
CA ALA A 43 3.53 5.92 -1.16
C ALA A 43 4.66 5.39 -2.05
N ILE A 44 5.84 5.98 -1.89
CA ILE A 44 7.09 5.48 -2.40
C ILE A 44 7.89 4.90 -1.24
N VAL A 45 8.22 3.62 -1.30
CA VAL A 45 9.07 2.99 -0.29
C VAL A 45 10.48 2.81 -0.84
N THR A 46 11.45 3.46 -0.22
CA THR A 46 12.85 3.46 -0.65
C THR A 46 13.59 2.31 0.02
N GLY A 47 14.03 1.31 -0.76
CA GLY A 47 14.98 0.29 -0.33
C GLY A 47 16.22 0.35 -1.22
N ASN A 48 16.67 -0.80 -1.75
CA ASN A 48 17.71 -0.84 -2.80
C ASN A 48 17.29 -0.08 -4.08
N LYS A 49 15.97 0.05 -4.29
CA LYS A 49 15.31 0.86 -5.31
C LYS A 49 14.04 1.45 -4.68
N SER A 50 13.45 2.43 -5.35
CA SER A 50 12.14 2.96 -4.97
C SER A 50 11.02 2.09 -5.52
N TYR A 51 10.08 1.71 -4.65
CA TYR A 51 8.92 0.90 -5.01
C TYR A 51 7.63 1.68 -4.75
N LYS A 52 6.74 1.69 -5.74
CA LYS A 52 5.43 2.31 -5.59
C LYS A 52 4.50 1.33 -4.88
N VAL A 53 3.89 1.80 -3.81
CA VAL A 53 2.86 1.07 -3.06
C VAL A 53 1.54 1.81 -3.21
N PHE A 54 0.49 1.04 -3.46
CA PHE A 54 -0.87 1.53 -3.53
C PHE A 54 -1.76 0.70 -2.62
N LEU A 55 -2.62 1.36 -1.84
CA LEU A 55 -3.65 0.73 -1.04
C LEU A 55 -5.01 1.28 -1.44
N GLU A 56 -5.98 0.40 -1.69
CA GLU A 56 -7.40 0.75 -1.74
C GLU A 56 -8.10 0.20 -0.49
N ILE A 57 -8.85 1.07 0.17
CA ILE A 57 -9.69 0.73 1.33
C ILE A 57 -11.11 0.54 0.79
N LYS A 58 -11.64 -0.68 0.87
CA LYS A 58 -12.95 -1.06 0.35
C LYS A 58 -13.64 -1.93 1.38
N ASP A 59 -14.81 -1.52 1.86
CA ASP A 59 -15.69 -2.37 2.67
C ASP A 59 -14.98 -3.12 3.82
N ASN A 60 -14.05 -2.43 4.48
CA ASN A 60 -13.19 -2.92 5.58
C ASN A 60 -12.05 -3.87 5.17
N GLU A 61 -11.82 -4.06 3.88
CA GLU A 61 -10.65 -4.73 3.32
C GLU A 61 -9.64 -3.72 2.78
N TYR A 62 -8.37 -4.11 2.84
CA TYR A 62 -7.26 -3.29 2.36
C TYR A 62 -6.55 -4.01 1.22
N GLU A 63 -7.01 -3.78 0.00
CA GLU A 63 -6.30 -4.26 -1.18
C GLU A 63 -4.99 -3.49 -1.31
N ALA A 64 -3.88 -4.21 -1.45
CA ALA A 64 -2.56 -3.62 -1.52
C ALA A 64 -1.82 -4.11 -2.75
N PHE A 65 -1.26 -3.18 -3.50
CA PHE A 65 -0.33 -3.44 -4.59
C PHE A 65 1.04 -2.84 -4.28
N CYS A 66 2.09 -3.53 -4.69
CA CYS A 66 3.45 -3.02 -4.61
C CYS A 66 4.20 -3.39 -5.89
N SER A 67 4.91 -2.43 -6.48
CA SER A 67 5.69 -2.62 -7.70
C SER A 67 6.98 -3.43 -7.51
N CYS A 68 7.20 -4.03 -6.34
CA CYS A 68 8.41 -4.79 -6.09
C CYS A 68 8.36 -6.16 -6.81
N PRO A 69 9.47 -6.61 -7.40
CA PRO A 69 9.51 -7.87 -8.15
C PRO A 69 9.39 -9.10 -7.23
N TYR A 70 9.53 -8.92 -5.92
CA TYR A 70 9.46 -9.99 -4.96
C TYR A 70 8.02 -10.49 -4.83
N LYS A 71 7.76 -11.71 -5.30
CA LYS A 71 6.50 -12.42 -5.08
C LYS A 71 6.47 -12.95 -3.65
N SER A 72 5.83 -12.21 -2.74
CA SER A 72 5.59 -12.68 -1.38
C SER A 72 4.31 -13.50 -1.30
N LYS A 73 4.28 -14.51 -0.41
CA LYS A 73 3.01 -15.04 0.11
C LYS A 73 2.40 -13.95 1.00
N GLY A 74 1.35 -13.29 0.51
CA GLY A 74 0.73 -12.15 1.18
C GLY A 74 1.53 -10.84 1.00
N TYR A 75 1.38 -9.92 1.95
CA TYR A 75 2.00 -8.61 1.89
C TYR A 75 3.53 -8.69 1.96
N CYS A 76 4.18 -7.89 1.10
CA CYS A 76 5.61 -7.67 1.18
C CYS A 76 5.92 -6.62 2.26
N LYS A 77 7.19 -6.57 2.69
CA LYS A 77 7.66 -5.59 3.67
C LYS A 77 7.30 -4.12 3.35
N HIS A 78 7.24 -3.75 2.06
CA HIS A 78 6.89 -2.37 1.66
C HIS A 78 5.41 -2.07 1.92
N GLN A 79 4.53 -3.03 1.61
CA GLN A 79 3.08 -2.90 1.89
C GLN A 79 2.84 -2.83 3.41
N VAL A 80 3.55 -3.65 4.19
CA VAL A 80 3.52 -3.58 5.65
C VAL A 80 3.95 -2.20 6.14
N ALA A 81 5.07 -1.66 5.65
CA ALA A 81 5.57 -0.35 6.07
C ALA A 81 4.56 0.78 5.81
N VAL A 82 3.88 0.78 4.65
CA VAL A 82 2.86 1.79 4.31
C VAL A 82 1.60 1.63 5.16
N LYS A 83 1.19 0.40 5.45
CA LYS A 83 0.07 0.13 6.37
C LYS A 83 0.36 0.61 7.78
N LEU A 84 1.58 0.41 8.28
CA LEU A 84 2.02 0.95 9.58
C LEU A 84 2.04 2.48 9.58
N ALA A 85 2.48 3.10 8.48
CA ALA A 85 2.42 4.56 8.33
C ALA A 85 0.98 5.07 8.36
N LEU A 86 0.06 4.40 7.66
CA LEU A 86 -1.37 4.73 7.68
C LEU A 86 -1.96 4.67 9.10
N MET A 87 -1.58 3.67 9.91
CA MET A 87 -2.02 3.55 11.31
C MET A 87 -1.51 4.68 12.23
N LYS A 88 -0.51 5.46 11.79
CA LYS A 88 0.04 6.60 12.54
C LYS A 88 -0.49 7.94 12.07
N VAL A 89 -1.28 7.98 11.00
CA VAL A 89 -1.94 9.21 10.57
C VAL A 89 -3.06 9.52 11.57
N PRO A 90 -3.02 10.66 12.27
CA PRO A 90 -4.13 11.08 13.11
C PRO A 90 -5.38 11.27 12.24
N GLU A 91 -6.54 10.86 12.75
CA GLU A 91 -7.81 10.81 12.03
C GLU A 91 -8.17 12.14 11.33
N GLN A 92 -7.68 13.26 11.85
CA GLN A 92 -7.92 14.61 11.33
C GLN A 92 -7.04 14.98 10.11
N ALA A 93 -5.91 14.29 9.86
CA ALA A 93 -5.00 14.59 8.76
C ALA A 93 -5.35 13.88 7.43
N ALA A 94 -6.30 12.95 7.44
CA ALA A 94 -6.71 12.17 6.25
C ALA A 94 -7.57 12.97 5.24
N GLN A 95 -7.92 14.23 5.55
CA GLN A 95 -8.90 15.04 4.85
C GLN A 95 -8.34 15.93 3.70
N LEU A 96 -7.10 15.70 3.27
CA LEU A 96 -6.56 16.39 2.09
C LEU A 96 -7.18 15.78 0.82
N THR A 97 -8.30 16.35 0.40
CA THR A 97 -9.12 15.94 -0.74
C THR A 97 -8.41 16.24 -2.07
N ILE A 98 -8.38 15.25 -2.98
CA ILE A 98 -8.02 15.46 -4.38
C ILE A 98 -9.31 15.33 -5.20
N PRO A 99 -9.59 16.23 -6.17
CA PRO A 99 -10.83 16.21 -6.95
C PRO A 99 -11.06 14.88 -7.70
N ASP A 100 -12.32 14.44 -7.73
CA ASP A 100 -12.80 13.15 -8.27
C ASP A 100 -12.32 12.80 -9.69
N LYS A 101 -11.98 13.80 -10.51
CA LYS A 101 -11.46 13.61 -11.87
C LYS A 101 -10.08 12.94 -11.87
N GLN A 102 -9.23 13.22 -10.87
CA GLN A 102 -7.96 12.51 -10.71
C GLN A 102 -8.18 11.06 -10.29
N ILE A 103 -9.22 10.75 -9.49
CA ILE A 103 -9.52 9.41 -9.01
C ILE A 103 -9.94 8.46 -10.13
N LYS A 104 -10.73 8.94 -11.10
CA LYS A 104 -11.13 8.12 -12.26
C LYS A 104 -9.93 7.79 -13.16
N MET A 105 -9.08 8.78 -13.42
CA MET A 105 -7.80 8.60 -14.13
C MET A 105 -6.85 7.68 -13.35
N PHE A 106 -6.84 7.81 -12.02
CA PHE A 106 -6.04 7.00 -11.12
C PHE A 106 -6.47 5.54 -11.12
N LYS A 107 -7.78 5.26 -11.00
CA LYS A 107 -8.34 3.91 -11.17
C LYS A 107 -7.97 3.34 -12.54
N LEU A 108 -8.13 4.08 -13.65
CA LEU A 108 -7.78 3.57 -14.98
C LEU A 108 -6.29 3.23 -15.13
N LYS A 109 -5.38 4.13 -14.74
CA LYS A 109 -3.93 3.89 -14.84
C LYS A 109 -3.46 2.73 -13.96
N ASN A 110 -4.04 2.59 -12.77
CA ASN A 110 -3.63 1.55 -11.82
C ASN A 110 -4.36 0.21 -12.04
N GLN A 111 -5.58 0.23 -12.60
CA GLN A 111 -6.27 -0.98 -13.07
C GLN A 111 -5.53 -1.57 -14.27
N ALA A 112 -5.00 -0.73 -15.17
CA ALA A 112 -4.08 -1.17 -16.20
C ALA A 112 -2.81 -1.79 -15.60
N LEU A 113 -2.12 -1.12 -14.66
CA LEU A 113 -0.94 -1.69 -13.97
C LEU A 113 -1.23 -3.01 -13.25
N TYR A 114 -2.39 -3.11 -12.58
CA TYR A 114 -2.87 -4.32 -11.93
C TYR A 114 -3.10 -5.44 -12.95
N LEU A 115 -3.86 -5.18 -14.02
CA LEU A 115 -4.10 -6.13 -15.11
C LEU A 115 -2.80 -6.52 -15.83
N PHE A 116 -1.90 -5.58 -16.12
CA PHE A 116 -0.58 -5.84 -16.71
C PHE A 116 0.30 -6.70 -15.81
N SER A 117 0.23 -6.53 -14.48
CA SER A 117 0.94 -7.40 -13.53
C SER A 117 0.38 -8.83 -13.49
N GLN A 118 -0.93 -8.99 -13.68
CA GLN A 118 -1.60 -10.28 -13.76
C GLN A 118 -1.29 -10.99 -15.09
N VAL A 119 -1.20 -10.24 -16.21
CA VAL A 119 -0.91 -10.83 -17.54
C VAL A 119 0.56 -11.27 -17.64
N LYS A 120 1.52 -10.55 -17.05
CA LYS A 120 2.94 -10.99 -17.01
C LYS A 120 3.17 -12.27 -16.19
N ASN A 121 2.24 -12.65 -15.31
CA ASN A 121 2.29 -13.91 -14.56
C ASN A 121 1.63 -15.09 -15.30
N LYS A 122 1.11 -14.90 -16.52
CA LYS A 122 0.39 -15.93 -17.28
C LYS A 122 1.08 -16.38 -18.57
N PHE A 123 2.26 -15.84 -18.87
CA PHE A 123 3.04 -16.12 -20.10
C PHE A 123 4.51 -16.55 -19.85
N PHE A 124 4.82 -17.02 -18.64
CA PHE A 124 6.03 -17.81 -18.34
C PHE A 124 5.67 -18.95 -17.40
#